data_AF-A0A7J9EY65-F1
#
_entry.id   AF-A0A7J9EY65-F1
#
_cell.length_a   1.000
_cell.length_b   1.000
_cell.length_c   1.000
_cell.angle_alpha   90.00
_cell.angle_beta   90.00
_cell.angle_gamma   90.00
#
_symmetry.space_group_name_H-M   'P 1'
#
loop_
_entity.id
_entity.type
_entity.pdbx_description
1 polymer ?
#
loop_
_entity_poly.entity_id
_entity_poly.type
_entity_poly.pdbx_seq_one_letter_code
_entity_poly.pdbx_strand_id
1 'polypeptide(L)' 'MTAILERHESESLWGRFCNWITSTENHLYIGWFGVLMVPTLLTATFVFIIAFIATPPVDID' A
#
# COMPACT_ATOMS: atom_id res chain seq x y z
N MET A 1 -23.34 32.87 -11.13
CA MET A 1 -23.00 31.53 -11.65
C MET A 1 -21.48 31.30 -11.53
N THR A 2 -20.94 31.19 -10.31
CA THR A 2 -19.49 30.94 -10.09
C THR A 2 -19.16 30.25 -8.75
N ALA A 3 -20.13 29.74 -7.97
CA ALA A 3 -19.85 29.10 -6.67
C ALA A 3 -19.48 27.60 -6.76
N ILE A 4 -19.45 27.02 -7.97
CA ILE A 4 -19.13 25.59 -8.18
C ILE A 4 -17.65 25.38 -8.54
N LEU A 5 -16.96 26.41 -9.06
CA LEU A 5 -15.56 26.29 -9.50
C LEU A 5 -14.53 26.41 -8.37
N GLU A 6 -14.83 27.07 -7.24
CA GLU A 6 -13.91 27.13 -6.08
C GLU A 6 -13.93 25.87 -5.21
N ARG A 7 -14.95 25.01 -5.31
CA ARG A 7 -15.05 23.79 -4.49
C ARG A 7 -14.11 22.68 -4.96
N HIS A 8 -13.53 22.81 -6.15
CA HIS A 8 -12.68 21.79 -6.76
C HIS A 8 -11.18 21.95 -6.40
N GLU A 9 -10.79 23.01 -5.69
CA GLU A 9 -9.38 23.34 -5.38
C GLU A 9 -8.93 22.93 -3.96
N SER A 10 -9.83 22.37 -3.13
CA SER A 10 -9.51 21.99 -1.75
C SER A 10 -9.91 20.56 -1.39
N GLU A 11 -9.65 19.59 -2.28
CA GLU A 11 -9.53 18.22 -1.79
C GLU A 11 -8.34 18.18 -0.81
N SER A 12 -8.67 17.95 0.47
CA SER A 12 -7.66 17.73 1.50
C SER A 12 -6.63 16.70 1.03
N LEU A 13 -5.38 16.82 1.50
CA LEU A 13 -4.34 15.82 1.20
C LEU A 13 -4.83 14.39 1.52
N TRP A 14 -5.66 14.26 2.56
CA TRP A 14 -6.32 13.01 2.91
C TRP A 14 -7.32 12.52 1.85
N GLY A 15 -8.16 13.41 1.31
CA GLY A 15 -9.09 13.07 0.22
C GLY A 15 -8.36 12.60 -1.04
N ARG A 16 -7.28 13.30 -1.42
CA ARG A 16 -6.43 12.90 -2.55
C ARG A 16 -5.78 11.53 -2.32
N PHE A 17 -5.33 11.26 -1.09
CA PHE A 17 -4.76 9.98 -0.71
C PHE A 17 -5.78 8.84 -0.77
N CYS A 18 -6.99 9.05 -0.22
CA CYS A 18 -8.07 8.08 -0.31
C CYS A 18 -8.43 7.78 -1.77
N ASN A 19 -8.62 8.82 -2.59
CA ASN A 19 -8.92 8.68 -4.02
C ASN A 19 -7.83 7.90 -4.75
N TRP A 20 -6.55 8.13 -4.43
CA TRP A 20 -5.43 7.42 -5.03
C TRP A 20 -5.37 5.94 -4.62
N ILE A 21 -5.55 5.63 -3.33
CA ILE A 21 -5.57 4.24 -2.83
C ILE A 21 -6.66 3.43 -3.52
N THR A 22 -7.84 4.01 -3.71
CA THR A 22 -8.99 3.32 -4.31
C THR A 22 -9.10 3.50 -5.82
N SER A 23 -8.12 4.13 -6.47
CA SER A 23 -8.14 4.35 -7.92
C SER A 23 -8.04 3.03 -8.68
N THR A 24 -8.95 2.85 -9.64
CA THR A 24 -8.94 1.73 -10.60
C THR A 24 -8.01 1.96 -11.80
N GLU A 25 -7.46 3.17 -11.93
CA GLU A 25 -6.51 3.52 -12.99
C GLU A 25 -5.07 3.11 -12.66
N ASN A 26 -4.80 2.73 -11.39
CA ASN A 26 -3.52 2.17 -11.02
C ASN A 26 -3.31 0.82 -11.72
N HIS A 27 -2.12 0.62 -12.31
CA HIS A 27 -1.75 -0.65 -12.98
C HIS A 27 -1.93 -1.88 -12.06
N LEU A 28 -1.66 -1.70 -10.77
CA LEU A 28 -1.98 -2.66 -9.72
C LEU A 28 -2.91 -1.97 -8.73
N TYR A 29 -4.10 -2.51 -8.57
CA TYR A 29 -5.05 -1.99 -7.60
C TYR A 29 -4.52 -2.18 -6.18
N ILE A 30 -4.59 -1.13 -5.36
CA ILE A 30 -4.11 -1.13 -3.97
C ILE A 30 -5.30 -1.41 -3.05
N GLY A 31 -6.26 -0.48 -2.98
CA GLY A 31 -7.35 -0.52 -2.01
C GLY A 31 -6.86 -0.48 -0.55
N TRP A 32 -7.79 -0.48 0.41
CA TRP A 32 -7.43 -0.43 1.83
C TRP A 32 -6.72 -1.69 2.32
N PHE A 33 -6.99 -2.85 1.70
CA PHE A 33 -6.25 -4.09 1.98
C PHE A 33 -4.82 -4.04 1.46
N GLY A 34 -4.58 -3.43 0.30
CA GLY A 34 -3.24 -3.27 -0.27
C GLY A 34 -2.28 -2.53 0.65
N VAL A 35 -2.79 -1.58 1.45
CA VAL A 35 -1.99 -0.84 2.44
C VAL A 35 -1.35 -1.77 3.47
N LEU A 36 -2.01 -2.87 3.85
CA LEU A 36 -1.45 -3.89 4.75
C LEU A 36 -0.71 -4.98 3.98
N MET A 37 -1.25 -5.40 2.83
CA MET A 37 -0.73 -6.50 2.04
C MET A 37 0.67 -6.19 1.49
N VAL A 38 0.90 -5.00 0.94
CA VAL A 38 2.20 -4.63 0.36
C VAL A 38 3.34 -4.70 1.38
N PRO A 39 3.28 -4.03 2.56
CA PRO A 39 4.36 -4.13 3.53
C PRO A 39 4.51 -5.54 4.10
N THR A 40 3.42 -6.25 4.40
CA THR A 40 3.52 -7.60 4.99
C THR A 40 4.11 -8.62 4.03
N LEU A 41 3.69 -8.63 2.76
CA LEU A 41 4.27 -9.53 1.76
C LEU A 41 5.71 -9.20 1.43
N LEU A 42 6.07 -7.91 1.35
CA LEU A 42 7.45 -7.50 1.14
C LEU A 42 8.32 -8.00 2.29
N THR A 43 7.95 -7.70 3.55
CA THR A 43 8.72 -8.15 4.72
C THR A 43 8.83 -9.67 4.77
N ALA A 44 7.73 -10.41 4.57
CA ALA A 44 7.75 -11.86 4.57
C ALA A 44 8.67 -12.43 3.47
N THR A 45 8.61 -11.87 2.27
CA THR A 45 9.46 -12.28 1.13
C THR A 45 10.94 -12.02 1.42
N PHE A 46 11.28 -10.83 1.93
CA PHE A 46 12.65 -10.48 2.28
C PHE A 46 13.20 -11.40 3.37
N VAL A 47 12.46 -11.61 4.46
CA VAL A 47 12.88 -12.48 5.56
C VAL A 47 13.03 -13.92 5.08
N PHE A 48 12.09 -14.41 4.27
CA PHE A 48 12.16 -15.75 3.70
C PHE A 48 13.43 -15.96 2.85
N ILE A 49 13.75 -15.02 1.95
CA ILE A 49 14.94 -15.10 1.09
C ILE A 49 16.22 -15.12 1.93
N ILE A 50 16.33 -14.22 2.92
CA ILE A 50 17.52 -14.15 3.79
C ILE A 50 17.63 -15.43 4.61
N ALA A 51 16.51 -15.88 5.18
CA ALA A 51 16.51 -17.07 6.02
C ALA A 51 16.89 -18.32 5.24
N PHE A 52 16.47 -18.41 3.98
CA PHE A 52 16.82 -19.53 3.11
C PHE A 52 18.34 -19.61 2.82
N ILE A 53 19.03 -18.46 2.74
CA ILE A 53 20.46 -18.40 2.39
C ILE A 53 21.37 -18.47 3.61
N ALA A 54 21.00 -17.80 4.71
CA ALA A 54 21.94 -17.45 5.78
C ALA A 54 21.48 -17.84 7.20
N THR A 55 20.35 -18.55 7.35
CA THR A 55 19.89 -18.97 8.69
C THR A 55 20.75 -20.11 9.25
N PRO A 56 21.18 -20.04 10.52
CA PRO A 56 21.80 -21.16 11.22
C PRO A 56 20.79 -22.29 11.48
N PRO A 57 21.24 -23.50 11.89
CA PRO A 57 20.33 -24.60 12.24
C PRO A 57 19.29 -24.17 13.28
N VAL A 58 18.03 -24.54 13.06
CA VAL A 58 16.90 -24.26 13.97
C VAL A 58 16.42 -25.59 14.54
N ASP A 59 16.30 -25.64 15.86
CA ASP A 59 15.67 -26.76 16.57
C ASP A 59 14.15 -26.62 16.46
N ILE A 60 13.46 -27.69 16.02
CA ILE A 60 12.06 -27.64 15.57
C ILE A 60 11.11 -28.44 16.47
N ASP A 61 11.64 -29.37 17.26
CA ASP A 61 10.86 -30.29 18.08
C ASP A 61 10.36 -29.62 19.39
#